data_AF-A0A9K3JHM1-F1
#
_entry.id   AF-A0A9K3JHM1-F1
#
_cell.length_a   1.000
_cell.length_b   1.000
_cell.length_c   1.000
_cell.angle_alpha   90.00
_cell.angle_beta   90.00
_cell.angle_gamma   90.00
#
_symmetry.space_group_name_H-M   'P 1'
#
loop_
_entity.id
_entity.type
_entity.pdbx_description
1 polymer ?
#
loop_
_entity_poly.entity_id
_entity_poly.type
_entity_poly.pdbx_seq_one_letter_code
_entity_poly.pdbx_strand_id
1 'polypeptide(L)' 'MVAAVGKLVIAIIVVVILRWGWKLLNWAWLNPKKLEKSLREQGYKGNSYKLLKGDLIELATMVKEV' A
#
# COMPACT_ATOMS: atom_id res chain seq x y z
N MET A 1 -11.22 16.76 34.30
CA MET A 1 -9.78 16.49 34.12
C MET A 1 -9.57 15.17 33.37
N VAL A 2 -9.83 14.01 33.96
CA VAL A 2 -9.57 12.67 33.35
C VAL A 2 -10.28 12.46 32.00
N ALA A 3 -11.55 12.84 31.87
CA ALA A 3 -12.31 12.70 30.62
C ALA A 3 -11.77 13.59 29.47
N ALA A 4 -11.19 14.76 29.78
CA ALA A 4 -10.61 15.64 28.77
C ALA A 4 -9.25 15.12 28.29
N VAL A 5 -8.44 14.56 29.20
CA VAL A 5 -7.18 13.90 28.87
C VAL A 5 -7.43 12.67 27.99
N GLY A 6 -8.44 11.86 28.30
CA GLY A 6 -8.81 10.70 27.47
C GLY A 6 -9.16 11.09 26.02
N LYS A 7 -9.95 12.17 25.83
CA LYS A 7 -10.29 12.68 24.49
C LYS A 7 -9.07 13.14 23.70
N LEU A 8 -8.12 13.81 24.36
CA LEU A 8 -6.86 14.24 23.74
C LEU A 8 -5.99 13.06 23.29
N VAL A 9 -5.86 12.03 24.12
CA VAL A 9 -5.09 10.83 23.79
C VAL A 9 -5.70 10.11 22.58
N ILE A 10 -7.02 9.95 22.56
CA ILE A 10 -7.72 9.33 21.42
C ILE A 10 -7.51 10.14 20.14
N ALA A 11 -7.63 11.47 20.20
CA ALA A 11 -7.41 12.34 19.04
C ALA A 11 -5.98 12.18 18.46
N ILE A 12 -4.96 12.12 19.32
CA ILE A 12 -3.57 11.91 18.91
C ILE A 12 -3.42 10.55 18.21
N ILE A 13 -3.97 9.48 18.78
CA ILE A 13 -3.91 8.14 18.19
C ILE A 13 -4.54 8.13 16.80
N VAL A 14 -5.71 8.75 16.64
CA VAL A 14 -6.40 8.83 15.34
C VAL A 14 -5.55 9.57 14.31
N VAL A 15 -4.95 10.71 14.68
CA VAL A 15 -4.07 11.47 13.77
C VAL A 15 -2.84 10.66 13.37
N VAL A 16 -2.25 9.91 14.30
CA VAL A 16 -1.11 9.03 14.02
C VAL A 16 -1.52 7.94 13.03
N ILE A 17 -2.63 7.25 13.26
CA ILE A 17 -3.14 6.19 12.37
C ILE A 17 -3.41 6.76 10.97
N LEU A 18 -4.07 7.91 10.88
CA LEU A 18 -4.35 8.57 9.59
C LEU A 18 -3.07 8.92 8.84
N ARG A 19 -2.06 9.47 9.54
CA ARG A 19 -0.76 9.80 8.94
C ARG A 19 -0.04 8.56 8.43
N TRP A 20 -0.03 7.47 9.19
CA TRP A 20 0.56 6.22 8.77
C TRP A 20 -0.19 5.60 7.60
N GLY A 21 -1.53 5.57 7.64
CA GLY A 21 -2.37 5.09 6.55
C GLY A 21 -2.13 5.86 5.26
N TRP A 22 -2.04 7.19 5.33
CA TRP A 22 -1.74 8.03 4.17
C TRP A 22 -0.35 7.75 3.60
N LYS A 23 0.66 7.61 4.47
CA LYS A 23 2.02 7.24 4.05
C LYS A 23 2.06 5.87 3.39
N LEU A 24 1.31 4.90 3.92
CA LEU A 24 1.24 3.54 3.39
C LEU A 24 0.53 3.49 2.05
N LEU A 25 -0.57 4.24 1.89
CA LEU A 25 -1.27 4.39 0.62
C LEU A 25 -0.37 5.04 -0.43
N ASN A 26 0.31 6.12 -0.07
CA ASN A 26 1.24 6.81 -0.96
C ASN A 26 2.43 5.93 -1.34
N TRP A 27 2.96 5.14 -0.40
CA TRP A 27 4.02 4.17 -0.67
C TRP A 27 3.52 3.03 -1.56
N ALA A 28 2.37 2.45 -1.23
CA ALA A 28 1.74 1.40 -2.03
C ALA A 28 1.42 1.86 -3.45
N TRP A 29 1.15 3.15 -3.69
CA TRP A 29 0.90 3.67 -5.04
C TRP A 29 2.16 4.14 -5.77
N LEU A 30 3.06 4.87 -5.10
CA LEU A 30 4.25 5.46 -5.73
C LEU A 30 5.41 4.48 -5.88
N ASN A 31 5.64 3.63 -4.87
CA ASN A 31 6.77 2.72 -4.86
C ASN A 31 6.71 1.68 -5.99
N PRO A 32 5.58 1.01 -6.28
CA PRO A 32 5.54 0.07 -7.40
C PRO A 32 5.70 0.77 -8.74
N LYS A 33 5.19 2.00 -8.90
CA LYS A 33 5.34 2.76 -10.14
C LYS A 33 6.79 3.19 -10.40
N LYS A 34 7.55 3.48 -9.34
CA LYS A 34 9.00 3.70 -9.41
C LYS A 34 9.75 2.41 -9.77
N LEU A 35 9.36 1.29 -9.16
CA LEU A 35 9.94 -0.02 -9.44
C LEU A 35 9.70 -0.44 -10.90
N GLU A 36 8.47 -0.25 -11.41
CA GLU A 36 8.09 -0.48 -12.81
C GLU A 36 8.97 0.36 -13.76
N LYS A 37 9.17 1.64 -13.45
CA LYS A 37 10.02 2.51 -14.26
C LYS A 37 11.47 2.03 -14.28
N SER A 38 12.02 1.66 -13.12
CA SER A 38 13.39 1.13 -13.02
C SER A 38 13.58 -0.18 -13.78
N LEU A 39 12.62 -1.10 -13.70
CA LEU A 39 12.66 -2.36 -14.44
C LEU A 39 12.55 -2.13 -15.96
N ARG A 40 11.72 -1.18 -16.37
CA ARG A 40 11.56 -0.82 -17.78
C ARG A 40 12.82 -0.18 -18.36
N GLU A 41 13.51 0.64 -17.58
CA GLU A 41 14.82 1.19 -17.93
C GLU A 41 15.90 0.11 -18.07
N GLN A 42 15.79 -1.00 -17.32
CA GLN A 42 16.66 -2.18 -17.45
C GLN A 42 16.30 -3.09 -18.64
N GLY A 43 15.29 -2.71 -19.46
CA GLY A 43 14.88 -3.48 -20.64
C GLY A 43 13.82 -4.56 -20.37
N TYR A 44 13.38 -4.72 -19.12
CA TYR A 44 12.29 -5.64 -18.80
C TYR A 44 10.94 -5.03 -19.21
N LYS A 45 10.34 -5.54 -20.29
CA LYS A 45 8.95 -5.25 -20.68
C LYS A 45 8.00 -6.17 -19.90
N GLY A 46 7.82 -5.89 -18.61
CA GLY A 46 6.80 -6.54 -17.77
C GLY A 46 5.41 -5.91 -17.94
N ASN A 47 4.38 -6.61 -17.45
CA ASN A 47 3.01 -6.08 -17.36
C ASN A 47 2.96 -4.86 -16.41
N SER A 48 2.14 -3.85 -16.70
CA SER A 48 2.02 -2.67 -15.82
C SER A 48 1.41 -3.04 -14.48
N TYR A 49 1.89 -2.42 -13.40
CA TYR A 49 1.48 -2.78 -12.05
C TYR A 49 -0.02 -2.52 -11.83
N LYS A 50 -0.79 -3.58 -11.59
CA LYS A 50 -2.21 -3.52 -11.23
C LYS A 50 -2.34 -3.70 -9.73
N LEU A 51 -2.44 -2.59 -9.01
CA LEU A 51 -2.63 -2.57 -7.55
C LEU A 51 -3.64 -3.61 -7.07
N LEU A 52 -3.12 -4.62 -6.37
CA LEU A 52 -3.82 -5.56 -5.49
C LEU A 52 -4.90 -6.47 -6.09
N LYS A 53 -5.41 -6.24 -7.30
CA LYS A 53 -6.47 -7.09 -7.87
C LYS A 53 -6.03 -7.93 -9.06
N GLY A 54 -5.05 -7.49 -9.86
CA GLY A 54 -4.63 -8.24 -11.04
C GLY A 54 -3.82 -9.47 -10.64
N ASP A 55 -2.61 -9.21 -10.14
CA ASP A 55 -1.62 -10.26 -9.90
C ASP A 55 -2.01 -11.20 -8.76
N LEU A 56 -2.71 -10.72 -7.73
CA LEU A 56 -3.14 -11.58 -6.62
C LEU A 56 -4.21 -12.59 -7.05
N ILE A 57 -5.11 -12.21 -7.96
CA ILE A 57 -6.10 -13.14 -8.50
C ILE A 57 -5.40 -14.14 -9.42
N GLU A 58 -4.51 -13.67 -10.30
CA GLU A 58 -3.75 -14.53 -11.21
C GLU A 58 -2.88 -15.55 -10.45
N LEU A 59 -2.18 -15.10 -9.39
CA LEU A 59 -1.44 -15.98 -8.47
C LEU A 59 -2.35 -16.96 -7.72
N ALA A 60 -3.49 -16.50 -7.20
CA ALA A 60 -4.44 -17.39 -6.52
C ALA A 60 -5.01 -18.46 -7.47
N THR A 61 -5.15 -18.13 -8.75
CA THR A 61 -5.64 -19.07 -9.77
C THR A 61 -4.54 -20.10 -10.09
N MET A 62 -3.29 -19.66 -10.27
CA MET A 62 -2.13 -20.56 -10.47
C MET A 62 -1.90 -21.50 -9.29
N VAL A 63 -2.05 -21.04 -8.04
CA VAL A 63 -1.92 -21.89 -6.83
C VAL A 63 -3.07 -22.91 -6.72
N LYS A 64 -4.24 -22.60 -7.27
CA LYS A 64 -5.39 -23.53 -7.27
C LYS A 64 -5.29 -24.61 -8.35
N GLU A 65 -4.49 -24.37 -9.39
CA GLU A 65 -4.25 -25.32 -10.48
C GLU A 65 -3.06 -26.27 -10.24
N VAL A 66 -2.32 -26.10 -9.13
CA VAL A 66 -1.31 -27.05 -8.61
C VAL A 66 -1.92 -27.96 -7.56
#